data_AF-A0A847LLH5-F1
#
_entry.id   AF-A0A847LLH5-F1
#
_cell.length_a   1.000
_cell.length_b   1.000
_cell.length_c   1.000
_cell.angle_alpha   90.00
_cell.angle_beta   90.00
_cell.angle_gamma   90.00
#
_symmetry.space_group_name_H-M   'P 1'
#
loop_
_entity.id
_entity.type
_entity.pdbx_description
1 polymer ?
#
loop_
_entity_poly.entity_id
_entity_poly.type
_entity_poly.pdbx_seq_one_letter_code
_entity_poly.pdbx_strand_id
1 'polypeptide(L)'
;MPEKSRFQIRVEETLGRYIDRFVRYAGSPNLPPDHRELLAGTFLYLLDEDDLVPDQVPNIGYLDDLMVFVAVARHLVGETGGAAPTPPAIGLAEPGVIEQDRAFLEKNKGLLFARFDLSIDTIRQKGREAVAQLDDLCRQIQEKYPHLGRVKE
;
A
#
# COMPACT_ATOMS: atom_id res chain seq x y z
N MET A 1 16.01 0.94 24.03
CA MET A 1 14.79 0.69 23.24
C MET A 1 14.48 -0.79 23.31
N PRO A 2 13.22 -1.22 23.49
CA PRO A 2 12.89 -2.63 23.41
C PRO A 2 13.29 -3.18 22.03
N GLU A 3 13.83 -4.39 22.01
CA GLU A 3 14.25 -5.06 20.80
C GLU A 3 13.02 -5.35 19.92
N LYS A 4 13.05 -4.95 18.64
CA LYS A 4 11.93 -5.17 17.73
C LYS A 4 11.73 -6.68 17.53
N SER A 5 10.47 -7.13 17.53
CA SER A 5 10.18 -8.54 17.23
C SER A 5 10.49 -8.87 15.77
N ARG A 6 10.76 -10.14 15.45
CA ARG A 6 10.91 -10.59 14.06
C ARG A 6 9.68 -10.29 13.20
N PHE A 7 8.49 -10.31 13.80
CA PHE A 7 7.25 -9.94 13.14
C PHE A 7 7.26 -8.46 12.75
N GLN A 8 7.58 -7.59 13.71
CA GLN A 8 7.67 -6.14 13.51
C GLN A 8 8.66 -5.79 12.39
N ILE A 9 9.87 -6.35 12.45
CA ILE A 9 10.91 -6.12 11.43
C ILE A 9 10.38 -6.50 10.05
N ARG A 10 9.75 -7.67 9.93
CA ARG A 10 9.19 -8.13 8.65
C ARG A 10 8.10 -7.20 8.11
N VAL A 11 7.17 -6.74 8.96
CA VAL A 11 6.10 -5.81 8.55
C VAL A 11 6.71 -4.50 8.05
N GLU A 12 7.61 -3.92 8.84
CA GLU A 12 8.29 -2.66 8.52
C GLU A 12 9.09 -2.73 7.22
N GLU A 13 9.89 -3.79 7.02
CA GLU A 13 10.68 -3.98 5.82
C GLU A 13 9.81 -4.19 4.57
N THR A 14 8.72 -4.97 4.70
CA THR A 14 7.80 -5.19 3.58
C THR A 14 7.05 -3.90 3.23
N LEU A 15 6.56 -3.17 4.24
CA LEU A 15 5.88 -1.89 4.04
C LEU A 15 6.81 -0.87 3.35
N GLY A 16 8.06 -0.75 3.80
CA GLY A 16 9.06 0.12 3.17
C GLY A 16 9.28 -0.19 1.68
N ARG A 17 9.38 -1.49 1.33
CA ARG A 17 9.48 -1.90 -0.08
C ARG A 17 8.26 -1.47 -0.89
N TYR A 18 7.05 -1.65 -0.36
CA TYR A 18 5.83 -1.27 -1.05
C TYR A 18 5.71 0.24 -1.25
N ILE A 19 6.09 1.04 -0.24
CA ILE A 19 6.16 2.50 -0.36
C ILE A 19 7.08 2.90 -1.52
N ASP A 20 8.31 2.39 -1.54
CA ASP A 20 9.28 2.73 -2.59
C ASP A 20 8.78 2.32 -3.99
N ARG A 21 8.20 1.12 -4.10
CA ARG A 21 7.63 0.60 -5.35
C ARG A 21 6.46 1.44 -5.85
N PHE A 22 5.54 1.80 -4.96
CA PHE A 22 4.38 2.63 -5.31
C PHE A 22 4.79 4.05 -5.68
N VAL A 23 5.72 4.67 -4.96
CA VAL A 23 6.23 6.00 -5.29
C VAL A 23 6.98 5.98 -6.63
N ARG A 24 7.83 4.98 -6.87
CA ARG A 24 8.50 4.81 -8.16
C ARG A 24 7.49 4.59 -9.28
N TYR A 25 6.47 3.77 -9.04
CA TYR A 25 5.42 3.52 -10.01
C TYR A 25 4.63 4.79 -10.32
N ALA A 26 4.26 5.58 -9.32
CA ALA A 26 3.57 6.87 -9.50
C ALA A 26 4.33 7.86 -10.39
N GLY A 27 5.66 7.84 -10.34
CA GLY A 27 6.52 8.66 -11.19
C GLY A 27 6.73 8.14 -12.62
N SER A 28 6.16 6.99 -13.01
CA SER A 28 6.40 6.43 -14.33
C SER A 28 5.68 7.22 -15.43
N PRO A 29 6.31 7.42 -16.61
CA PRO A 29 5.67 8.11 -17.72
C PRO A 29 4.48 7.29 -18.24
N ASN A 30 3.37 7.96 -18.55
CA ASN A 30 2.15 7.38 -19.13
C ASN A 30 1.39 6.40 -18.22
N LEU A 31 1.27 6.70 -16.92
CA LEU A 31 0.39 5.94 -16.03
C LEU A 31 -1.08 5.98 -16.51
N PRO A 32 -1.77 4.82 -16.61
CA PRO A 32 -3.20 4.79 -16.87
C PRO A 32 -3.96 5.64 -15.83
N PRO A 33 -5.03 6.37 -16.23
CA PRO A 33 -5.82 7.18 -15.30
C PRO A 33 -6.29 6.39 -14.07
N ASP A 34 -6.79 5.18 -14.29
CA ASP A 34 -7.23 4.26 -13.23
C ASP A 34 -6.14 3.96 -12.20
N HIS A 35 -4.90 3.79 -12.66
CA HIS A 35 -3.77 3.53 -11.77
C HIS A 35 -3.41 4.76 -10.97
N ARG A 36 -3.51 5.96 -11.56
CA ARG A 36 -3.29 7.22 -10.83
C ARG A 36 -4.33 7.43 -9.75
N GLU A 37 -5.59 7.11 -10.03
CA GLU A 37 -6.68 7.13 -9.04
C GLU A 37 -6.40 6.17 -7.90
N LEU A 38 -6.02 4.92 -8.19
CA LEU A 38 -5.70 3.94 -7.16
C LEU A 38 -4.49 4.33 -6.31
N LEU A 39 -3.43 4.87 -6.92
CA LEU A 39 -2.26 5.34 -6.18
C LEU A 39 -2.60 6.53 -5.28
N ALA A 40 -3.31 7.53 -5.79
CA ALA A 40 -3.73 8.69 -5.00
C ALA A 40 -4.64 8.26 -3.84
N GLY A 41 -5.59 7.37 -4.10
CA GLY A 41 -6.49 6.83 -3.08
C GLY A 41 -5.75 6.02 -2.02
N THR A 42 -4.76 5.22 -2.43
CA THR A 42 -3.89 4.48 -1.52
C THR A 42 -3.15 5.44 -0.61
N PHE A 43 -2.44 6.43 -1.16
CA PHE A 43 -1.71 7.39 -0.32
C PHE A 43 -2.63 8.21 0.58
N LEU A 44 -3.81 8.60 0.12
CA LEU A 44 -4.80 9.25 0.97
C LEU A 44 -5.34 8.36 2.07
N TYR A 45 -5.40 7.05 1.89
CA TYR A 45 -5.76 6.11 2.96
C TYR A 45 -4.67 6.12 4.03
N LEU A 46 -3.41 5.92 3.60
CA LEU A 46 -2.26 5.90 4.49
C LEU A 46 -2.01 7.21 5.22
N LEU A 47 -2.39 8.36 4.66
CA LEU A 47 -2.25 9.67 5.33
C LEU A 47 -3.44 10.02 6.22
N ASP A 48 -4.53 9.25 6.18
CA ASP A 48 -5.71 9.50 6.98
C ASP A 48 -5.45 9.05 8.43
N GLU A 49 -5.29 10.00 9.34
CA GLU A 49 -5.07 9.72 10.77
C GLU A 49 -6.34 9.16 11.46
N ASP A 50 -7.51 9.29 10.83
CA ASP A 50 -8.79 8.76 11.31
C ASP A 50 -9.07 7.33 10.79
N ASP A 51 -8.16 6.74 10.01
CA ASP A 51 -8.28 5.34 9.59
C ASP A 51 -8.04 4.37 10.76
N LEU A 52 -8.68 3.21 10.69
CA LEU A 52 -9.23 2.41 11.82
C LEU A 52 -8.29 2.00 12.97
N VAL A 53 -6.98 2.23 12.88
CA VAL A 53 -6.00 1.91 13.92
C VAL A 53 -5.01 3.07 14.10
N PRO A 54 -4.97 3.72 15.27
CA PRO A 54 -3.96 4.74 15.54
C PRO A 54 -2.54 4.17 15.39
N ASP A 55 -1.66 4.90 14.69
CA ASP A 55 -0.23 4.58 14.53
C ASP A 55 0.51 4.34 15.87
N GLN A 56 -0.10 4.78 16.97
CA GLN A 56 0.36 4.64 18.35
C GLN A 56 0.20 3.21 18.89
N VAL A 57 -0.50 2.31 18.18
CA VAL A 57 -0.57 0.88 18.52
C VAL A 57 0.54 0.13 17.79
N PRO A 58 1.60 -0.32 18.50
CA PRO A 58 2.77 -0.90 17.85
C PRO A 58 2.39 -2.11 17.00
N ASN A 59 2.84 -2.11 15.73
CA ASN A 59 2.69 -3.20 14.74
C ASN A 59 1.31 -3.41 14.11
N ILE A 60 0.25 -2.78 14.62
CA ILE A 60 -1.09 -2.97 14.06
C ILE A 60 -1.35 -1.98 12.93
N GLY A 61 -0.97 -0.70 13.10
CA GLY A 61 -1.08 0.32 12.05
C GLY A 61 -0.27 -0.04 10.79
N TYR A 62 0.99 -0.45 10.94
CA TYR A 62 1.81 -0.83 9.78
C TYR A 62 1.36 -2.13 9.11
N LEU A 63 0.69 -3.02 9.84
CA LEU A 63 0.10 -4.21 9.24
C LEU A 63 -1.12 -3.83 8.39
N ASP A 64 -1.93 -2.89 8.87
CA ASP A 64 -3.08 -2.32 8.16
C ASP A 64 -2.64 -1.61 6.87
N ASP A 65 -1.68 -0.69 6.98
CA ASP A 65 -1.03 0.00 5.86
C ASP A 65 -0.52 -0.98 4.79
N LEU A 66 0.18 -2.04 5.24
CA LEU A 66 0.72 -3.06 4.37
C LEU A 66 -0.40 -3.86 3.66
N MET A 67 -1.52 -4.11 4.33
CA MET A 67 -2.66 -4.78 3.71
C MET A 67 -3.24 -3.96 2.55
N VAL A 68 -3.35 -2.65 2.70
CA VAL A 68 -3.81 -1.76 1.62
C VAL A 68 -2.88 -1.86 0.42
N PHE A 69 -1.57 -1.71 0.64
CA PHE A 69 -0.58 -1.80 -0.43
C PHE A 69 -0.62 -3.13 -1.17
N VAL A 70 -0.67 -4.26 -0.45
CA VAL A 70 -0.71 -5.59 -1.06
C VAL A 70 -1.99 -5.80 -1.86
N ALA A 71 -3.14 -5.36 -1.34
CA ALA A 71 -4.43 -5.50 -2.04
C ALA A 71 -4.47 -4.67 -3.33
N VAL A 72 -4.03 -3.42 -3.28
CA VAL A 72 -3.96 -2.55 -4.47
C VAL A 72 -2.92 -3.08 -5.46
N ALA A 73 -1.77 -3.55 -5.00
CA ALA A 73 -0.75 -4.13 -5.87
C ALA A 73 -1.25 -5.35 -6.64
N ARG A 74 -1.96 -6.24 -5.95
CA ARG A 74 -2.58 -7.42 -6.56
C ARG A 74 -3.61 -7.04 -7.63
N HIS A 75 -4.39 -5.99 -7.39
CA HIS A 75 -5.31 -5.45 -8.39
C HIS A 75 -4.57 -4.90 -9.62
N LEU A 76 -3.54 -4.07 -9.39
CA LEU A 76 -2.76 -3.42 -10.45
C LEU A 76 -1.92 -4.39 -11.31
N VAL A 77 -1.49 -5.53 -10.75
CA VAL A 77 -0.67 -6.53 -11.46
C VAL A 77 -1.53 -7.57 -12.22
N GLY A 78 -2.86 -7.55 -12.05
CA GLY A 78 -3.77 -8.21 -13.00
C GLY A 78 -4.52 -9.44 -12.49
N GLU A 79 -4.85 -9.54 -11.20
CA GLU A 79 -5.97 -10.40 -10.81
C GLU A 79 -7.30 -9.64 -10.97
N THR A 80 -7.74 -9.51 -12.22
CA THR A 80 -9.02 -8.90 -12.60
C THR A 80 -10.17 -9.89 -12.33
N GLY A 81 -10.81 -9.74 -11.18
CA GLY A 81 -12.21 -10.08 -11.03
C GLY A 81 -13.10 -9.06 -11.77
N GLY A 82 -13.18 -9.14 -13.09
CA GLY A 82 -14.36 -8.66 -13.85
C GLY A 82 -14.38 -7.23 -14.41
N ALA A 83 -13.34 -6.40 -14.30
CA ALA A 83 -13.29 -5.09 -14.96
C ALA A 83 -12.31 -5.07 -16.16
N ALA A 84 -12.51 -4.11 -17.08
CA ALA A 84 -11.81 -3.96 -18.37
C ALA A 84 -10.27 -4.16 -18.28
N PRO A 85 -9.60 -4.60 -19.37
CA PRO A 85 -8.18 -4.91 -19.35
C PRO A 85 -7.33 -3.65 -19.14
N THR A 86 -6.97 -3.37 -17.89
CA THR A 86 -5.95 -2.39 -17.55
C THR A 86 -4.57 -3.04 -17.75
N PRO A 87 -3.61 -2.36 -18.42
CA PRO A 87 -2.28 -2.92 -18.59
C PRO A 87 -1.61 -3.15 -17.23
N PRO A 88 -0.95 -4.30 -17.00
CA PRO A 88 -0.39 -4.62 -15.69
C PRO A 88 0.67 -3.61 -15.28
N ALA A 89 0.71 -3.31 -13.98
CA ALA A 89 1.71 -2.44 -13.38
C ALA A 89 3.11 -3.09 -13.34
N ILE A 90 3.82 -3.01 -14.46
CA ILE A 90 5.20 -3.48 -14.57
C ILE A 90 6.10 -2.71 -13.58
N GLY A 91 6.88 -3.46 -12.80
CA GLY A 91 7.85 -2.90 -11.85
C GLY A 91 7.30 -2.63 -10.43
N LEU A 92 6.02 -2.91 -10.17
CA LEU A 92 5.45 -2.80 -8.83
C LEU A 92 5.93 -3.95 -7.92
N ALA A 93 5.71 -5.19 -8.33
CA ALA A 93 6.28 -6.40 -7.72
C ALA A 93 5.94 -7.60 -8.62
N GLU A 94 6.71 -8.69 -8.52
CA GLU A 94 6.34 -9.95 -9.16
C GLU A 94 5.07 -10.54 -8.50
N PRO A 95 4.13 -11.13 -9.26
CA PRO A 95 2.91 -11.72 -8.71
C PRO A 95 3.17 -12.71 -7.56
N GLY A 96 4.23 -13.51 -7.66
CA GLY A 96 4.62 -14.46 -6.61
C GLY A 96 5.03 -13.80 -5.30
N VAL A 97 5.66 -12.62 -5.34
CA VAL A 97 6.01 -11.84 -4.15
C VAL A 97 4.76 -11.27 -3.49
N ILE A 98 3.85 -10.72 -4.30
CA ILE A 98 2.57 -10.18 -3.81
C ILE A 98 1.76 -11.28 -3.10
N GLU A 99 1.72 -12.48 -3.65
CA GLU A 99 0.99 -13.59 -3.05
C GLU A 99 1.64 -14.12 -1.77
N GLN A 100 2.98 -14.12 -1.69
CA GLN A 100 3.69 -14.45 -0.45
C GLN A 100 3.39 -13.43 0.66
N ASP A 101 3.39 -12.15 0.34
CA ASP A 101 3.07 -11.08 1.28
C ASP A 101 1.58 -11.13 1.68
N ARG A 102 0.67 -11.44 0.74
CA ARG A 102 -0.75 -11.69 1.04
C ARG A 102 -0.93 -12.87 2.00
N ALA A 103 -0.27 -14.00 1.75
CA ALA A 103 -0.36 -15.17 2.62
C ALA A 103 0.18 -14.88 4.03
N PHE A 104 1.23 -14.04 4.12
CA PHE A 104 1.72 -13.55 5.41
C PHE A 104 0.68 -12.68 6.11
N LEU A 105 0.06 -11.73 5.42
CA LEU A 105 -1.01 -10.89 5.98
C LEU A 105 -2.20 -11.72 6.45
N GLU A 106 -2.69 -12.65 5.63
CA GLU A 106 -3.81 -13.54 5.97
C GLU A 106 -3.55 -14.37 7.23
N LYS A 107 -2.31 -14.85 7.42
CA LYS A 107 -1.92 -15.58 8.62
C LYS A 107 -1.97 -14.72 9.88
N ASN A 108 -1.78 -13.40 9.74
CA ASN A 108 -1.67 -12.46 10.84
C ASN A 108 -2.86 -11.50 10.97
N LYS A 109 -3.88 -11.60 10.10
CA LYS A 109 -5.06 -10.71 10.11
C LYS A 109 -5.84 -10.72 11.42
N GLY A 110 -5.74 -11.79 12.20
CA GLY A 110 -6.36 -11.85 13.53
C GLY A 110 -5.78 -10.86 14.55
N LEU A 111 -4.67 -10.20 14.21
CA LEU A 111 -4.10 -9.09 14.98
C LEU A 111 -4.79 -7.75 14.68
N LEU A 112 -5.52 -7.63 13.57
CA LEU A 112 -6.33 -6.46 13.27
C LEU A 112 -7.65 -6.59 14.04
N PHE A 113 -7.94 -5.60 14.88
CA PHE A 113 -9.15 -5.59 15.71
C PHE A 113 -10.44 -5.32 14.91
N ALA A 114 -10.33 -4.95 13.63
CA ALA A 114 -11.44 -4.62 12.75
C ALA A 114 -11.61 -5.63 11.60
N ARG A 115 -12.85 -5.83 11.16
CA ARG A 115 -13.13 -6.48 9.86
C ARG A 115 -12.65 -5.53 8.77
N PHE A 116 -11.59 -5.94 8.10
CA PHE A 116 -10.99 -5.19 7.01
C PHE A 116 -11.62 -5.61 5.68
N ASP A 117 -12.72 -4.96 5.30
CA ASP A 117 -13.34 -5.11 3.98
C ASP A 117 -12.84 -3.98 3.06
N LEU A 118 -11.57 -4.04 2.66
CA LEU A 118 -11.00 -3.06 1.73
C LEU A 118 -11.65 -3.20 0.36
N SER A 119 -12.36 -2.15 -0.04
CA SER A 119 -12.93 -2.03 -1.38
C SER A 119 -11.97 -1.26 -2.29
N ILE A 120 -11.49 -1.92 -3.33
CA ILE A 120 -10.67 -1.28 -4.39
C ILE A 120 -11.44 -0.11 -5.02
N ASP A 121 -12.75 -0.25 -5.19
CA ASP A 121 -13.59 0.81 -5.75
C ASP A 121 -13.66 2.02 -4.80
N THR A 122 -13.67 1.81 -3.49
CA THR A 122 -13.62 2.88 -2.50
C THR A 122 -12.29 3.61 -2.54
N ILE A 123 -11.17 2.87 -2.61
CA ILE A 123 -9.83 3.46 -2.75
C ILE A 123 -9.75 4.30 -4.04
N ARG A 124 -10.20 3.73 -5.17
CA ARG A 124 -10.24 4.44 -6.45
C ARG A 124 -11.07 5.73 -6.35
N GLN A 125 -12.27 5.64 -5.76
CA GLN A 125 -13.16 6.79 -5.61
C GLN A 125 -12.54 7.89 -4.74
N LYS A 126 -11.87 7.54 -3.63
CA LYS A 126 -11.13 8.51 -2.79
C LYS A 126 -10.03 9.21 -3.58
N GLY A 127 -9.33 8.47 -4.44
CA GLY A 127 -8.21 8.99 -5.22
C GLY A 127 -8.58 9.91 -6.39
N ARG A 128 -9.78 9.78 -6.96
CA ARG A 128 -10.24 10.57 -8.12
C ARG A 128 -10.09 12.07 -7.95
N GLU A 129 -10.41 12.58 -6.77
CA GLU A 129 -10.38 14.01 -6.47
C GLU A 129 -8.95 14.52 -6.18
N ALA A 130 -8.01 13.60 -5.90
CA ALA A 130 -6.65 13.91 -5.49
C ALA A 130 -5.57 13.49 -6.50
N VAL A 131 -5.94 13.02 -7.70
CA VAL A 131 -4.98 12.66 -8.75
C VAL A 131 -4.03 13.82 -9.11
N ALA A 132 -4.52 15.05 -9.04
CA ALA A 132 -3.72 16.26 -9.28
C ALA A 132 -2.65 16.50 -8.20
N GLN A 133 -2.81 15.91 -7.02
CA GLN A 133 -1.91 16.02 -5.88
C GLN A 133 -0.97 14.80 -5.75
N LEU A 134 -0.98 13.86 -6.71
CA LEU A 134 -0.26 12.59 -6.60
C LEU A 134 1.24 12.75 -6.26
N ASP A 135 1.91 13.74 -6.84
CA ASP A 135 3.33 14.01 -6.56
C ASP A 135 3.55 14.51 -5.12
N ASP A 136 2.60 15.29 -4.60
CA ASP A 136 2.66 15.79 -3.23
C ASP A 136 2.33 14.68 -2.23
N LEU A 137 1.34 13.83 -2.54
CA LEU A 137 1.01 12.64 -1.76
C LEU A 137 2.21 11.67 -1.67
N CYS A 138 2.96 11.49 -2.76
CA CYS A 138 4.20 10.70 -2.74
C CYS A 138 5.21 11.25 -1.73
N ARG A 139 5.37 12.59 -1.68
CA ARG A 139 6.27 13.24 -0.73
C ARG A 139 5.79 13.06 0.71
N GLN A 140 4.51 13.31 0.97
CA GLN A 140 3.91 13.18 2.30
C GLN A 140 4.05 11.74 2.84
N ILE A 141 3.84 10.72 2.00
CA ILE A 141 4.05 9.32 2.38
C ILE A 141 5.51 9.06 2.76
N GLN A 142 6.47 9.55 1.97
CA GLN A 142 7.88 9.42 2.30
C GLN A 142 8.26 10.13 3.61
N GLU A 143 7.58 11.22 3.94
CA GLU A 143 7.73 11.97 5.19
C GLU A 143 7.04 11.30 6.39
N LYS A 144 5.93 10.57 6.17
CA LYS A 144 5.23 9.77 7.21
C LYS A 144 6.08 8.57 7.67
N TYR A 145 6.82 7.93 6.75
CA TYR A 145 7.61 6.72 7.03
C TYR A 145 9.13 6.91 6.89
N PRO A 146 9.75 7.94 7.50
CA PRO A 146 11.15 8.29 7.23
C PRO A 146 12.14 7.23 7.77
N HIS A 147 11.70 6.42 8.73
CA HIS A 147 12.51 5.46 9.46
C HIS A 147 12.41 4.03 8.91
N LEU A 148 11.48 3.75 7.99
CA LEU A 148 11.37 2.44 7.35
C LEU A 148 12.49 2.20 6.31
N GLY A 149 13.30 3.22 6.04
CA GLY A 149 14.42 3.17 5.12
C GLY A 149 13.96 3.17 3.66
N ARG A 150 14.77 3.76 2.79
CA ARG A 150 14.61 3.57 1.34
C ARG A 150 15.33 2.28 0.97
N VAL A 151 14.60 1.27 0.55
CA VAL A 151 15.17 0.02 0.07
C VAL A 151 15.81 0.33 -1.28
N LYS A 152 17.14 0.47 -1.28
CA LYS A 152 17.94 0.48 -2.50
C LYS A 152 17.91 -0.94 -3.08
N GLU A 153 16.98 -1.19 -4.01
CA GLU A 153 17.02 -2.34 -4.91
C GLU A 153 18.28 -2.29 -5.80
#